data_AF-A0AAW2E5H3-F1
#
_entry.id   AF-A0AAW2E5H3-F1
#
_cell.length_a   1.000
_cell.length_b   1.000
_cell.length_c   1.000
_cell.angle_alpha   90.00
_cell.angle_beta   90.00
_cell.angle_gamma   90.00
#
_symmetry.space_group_name_H-M   'P 1'
#
loop_
_entity.id
_entity.type
_entity.pdbx_description
1 polymer ?
#
loop_
_entity_poly.entity_id
_entity_poly.type
_entity_poly.pdbx_seq_one_letter_code
_entity_poly.pdbx_strand_id
1 'polypeptide(L)'
;MLFYKILLLFFNKNNKNLISDDTLGDLTPDLIKEMIKPIGLRIEFLRKWKITYIKTNCNLSFELRSKKISVKNILSKNLQGQAIIKSYKLSKFLTRKSRNLIVDIILTELMNEASRLTNEDFQHIAEAIVKDFPTENISTYFIPAIPKKLSRVGKSIISRGKLVDKYRNRLRDLKRIDAL
;
A
#
# COMPACT_ATOMS: atom_id res chain seq x y z
N MET A 1 -19.82 -3.32 11.48
CA MET A 1 -20.30 -4.71 11.30
C MET A 1 -21.83 -4.80 11.19
N LEU A 2 -22.62 -4.13 12.05
CA LEU A 2 -24.09 -4.18 12.02
C LEU A 2 -24.73 -3.67 10.70
N PHE A 3 -24.21 -2.59 10.12
CA PHE A 3 -24.72 -2.01 8.88
C PHE A 3 -24.49 -2.91 7.64
N TYR A 4 -23.39 -3.67 7.62
CA TYR A 4 -23.09 -4.63 6.54
C TYR A 4 -24.05 -5.82 6.56
N LYS A 5 -24.33 -6.39 7.74
CA LYS A 5 -25.31 -7.46 7.88
C LYS A 5 -26.71 -7.03 7.42
N ILE A 6 -27.12 -5.81 7.75
CA ILE A 6 -28.41 -5.25 7.32
C ILE A 6 -28.47 -5.08 5.79
N LEU A 7 -27.37 -4.68 5.15
CA LEU A 7 -27.29 -4.51 3.69
C LEU A 7 -27.18 -5.84 2.92
N LEU A 8 -26.39 -6.80 3.40
CA LEU A 8 -26.35 -8.16 2.88
C LEU A 8 -27.73 -8.82 2.95
N LEU A 9 -28.45 -8.61 4.06
CA LEU A 9 -29.84 -9.05 4.20
C LEU A 9 -30.77 -8.31 3.22
N PHE A 10 -30.59 -7.01 3.00
CA PHE A 10 -31.39 -6.23 2.05
C PHE A 10 -31.18 -6.71 0.59
N PHE A 11 -29.94 -7.00 0.20
CA PHE A 11 -29.63 -7.51 -1.14
C PHE A 11 -30.10 -8.94 -1.35
N ASN A 12 -29.87 -9.84 -0.39
CA ASN A 12 -30.33 -11.23 -0.47
C ASN A 12 -31.85 -11.37 -0.39
N LYS A 13 -32.55 -10.42 0.25
CA LYS A 13 -34.01 -10.43 0.36
C LYS A 13 -34.73 -9.88 -0.88
N ASN A 14 -34.11 -8.96 -1.62
CA ASN A 14 -34.77 -8.24 -2.71
C ASN A 14 -34.31 -8.63 -4.13
N ASN A 15 -33.14 -9.26 -4.29
CA ASN A 15 -32.68 -9.73 -5.60
C ASN A 15 -31.98 -11.08 -5.44
N LYS A 16 -32.28 -12.05 -6.30
CA LYS A 16 -31.67 -13.39 -6.37
C LYS A 16 -30.15 -13.38 -6.70
N ASN A 17 -29.47 -12.25 -6.49
CA ASN A 17 -28.08 -12.07 -6.82
C ASN A 17 -27.28 -12.58 -5.62
N LEU A 18 -26.63 -13.74 -5.79
CA LEU A 18 -25.83 -14.45 -4.79
C LEU A 18 -24.56 -13.65 -4.40
N ILE A 19 -24.73 -12.47 -3.83
CA ILE A 19 -23.62 -11.65 -3.36
C ILE A 19 -23.17 -12.20 -2.01
N SER A 20 -21.96 -12.74 -1.99
CA SER A 20 -21.25 -13.14 -0.78
C SER A 20 -20.42 -11.98 -0.25
N ASP A 21 -19.92 -12.11 0.98
CA ASP A 21 -19.02 -11.11 1.58
C ASP A 21 -17.75 -10.93 0.72
N ASP A 22 -17.33 -11.99 0.03
CA ASP A 22 -16.12 -12.03 -0.80
C ASP A 22 -16.30 -11.31 -2.15
N THR A 23 -17.51 -11.35 -2.75
CA THR A 23 -17.78 -10.69 -4.05
C THR A 23 -18.22 -9.23 -3.92
N LEU A 24 -18.41 -8.76 -2.69
CA LEU A 24 -18.83 -7.39 -2.40
C LEU A 24 -17.76 -6.35 -2.75
N GLY A 25 -16.47 -6.75 -2.75
CA GLY A 25 -15.34 -5.89 -3.13
C GLY A 25 -15.30 -5.56 -4.62
N ASP A 26 -15.92 -6.40 -5.45
CA ASP A 26 -15.89 -6.31 -6.92
C ASP A 26 -17.08 -5.53 -7.50
N LEU A 27 -17.96 -5.00 -6.63
CA LEU A 27 -19.11 -4.22 -7.05
C LEU A 27 -18.69 -2.89 -7.68
N THR A 28 -18.89 -2.77 -8.99
CA THR A 28 -18.69 -1.52 -9.72
C THR A 28 -19.85 -0.55 -9.49
N PRO A 29 -19.63 0.77 -9.64
CA PRO A 29 -20.71 1.75 -9.56
C PRO A 29 -21.88 1.46 -10.51
N ASP A 30 -21.63 0.85 -11.66
CA ASP A 30 -22.66 0.53 -12.65
C ASP A 30 -23.50 -0.69 -12.24
N LEU A 31 -22.87 -1.73 -11.67
CA LEU A 31 -23.58 -2.85 -11.05
C LEU A 31 -24.45 -2.38 -9.88
N ILE A 32 -23.94 -1.45 -9.07
CA ILE A 32 -24.71 -0.85 -7.97
C ILE A 32 -25.92 -0.06 -8.49
N LYS A 33 -25.79 0.61 -9.65
CA LYS A 33 -26.92 1.32 -10.29
C LYS A 33 -28.01 0.36 -10.74
N GLU A 34 -27.64 -0.78 -11.32
CA GLU A 34 -28.59 -1.80 -11.77
C GLU A 34 -29.33 -2.44 -10.58
N MET A 35 -28.62 -2.66 -9.48
CA MET A 35 -29.16 -3.36 -8.31
C MET A 35 -30.03 -2.48 -7.40
N ILE A 36 -29.67 -1.20 -7.23
CA ILE A 36 -30.44 -0.25 -6.41
C ILE A 36 -31.09 0.78 -7.32
N LYS A 37 -32.34 0.52 -7.74
CA LYS A 37 -33.10 1.43 -8.61
C LYS A 37 -33.44 2.79 -7.95
N PRO A 38 -33.84 2.86 -6.66
CA PRO A 38 -34.13 4.15 -6.03
C PRO A 38 -32.86 4.99 -5.84
N ILE A 39 -32.85 6.19 -6.42
CA ILE A 39 -31.68 7.08 -6.43
C ILE A 39 -31.20 7.46 -5.02
N GLY A 40 -32.13 7.70 -4.09
CA GLY A 40 -31.81 8.10 -2.71
C GLY A 40 -31.06 7.02 -1.93
N LEU A 41 -31.55 5.78 -2.00
CA LEU A 41 -30.89 4.62 -1.38
C LEU A 41 -29.53 4.34 -2.01
N ARG A 42 -29.40 4.55 -3.32
CA ARG A 42 -28.14 4.40 -4.05
C ARG A 42 -27.09 5.43 -3.59
N ILE A 43 -27.49 6.70 -3.44
CA ILE A 43 -26.61 7.77 -2.95
C ILE A 43 -26.15 7.47 -1.52
N GLU A 44 -27.06 7.06 -0.65
CA GLU A 44 -26.72 6.74 0.74
C GLU A 44 -25.80 5.51 0.83
N PHE A 45 -26.07 4.48 0.03
CA PHE A 45 -25.23 3.30 -0.10
C PHE A 45 -23.84 3.66 -0.60
N LEU A 46 -23.71 4.37 -1.72
CA LEU A 46 -22.40 4.77 -2.28
C LEU A 46 -21.60 5.63 -1.29
N ARG A 47 -22.27 6.52 -0.55
CA ARG A 47 -21.62 7.34 0.49
C ARG A 47 -21.04 6.45 1.60
N LYS A 48 -21.85 5.54 2.14
CA LYS A 48 -21.44 4.64 3.23
C LYS A 48 -20.45 3.57 2.75
N TRP A 49 -20.62 3.02 1.56
CA TRP A 49 -19.70 2.09 0.92
C TRP A 49 -18.35 2.76 0.66
N LYS A 50 -18.32 3.97 0.11
CA LYS A 50 -17.06 4.72 -0.08
C LYS A 50 -16.37 4.98 1.25
N ILE A 51 -17.09 5.44 2.29
CA ILE A 51 -16.51 5.63 3.62
C ILE A 51 -15.97 4.32 4.16
N THR A 52 -16.71 3.22 4.01
CA THR A 52 -16.35 1.96 4.66
C THR A 52 -15.28 1.20 3.88
N TYR A 53 -15.36 1.10 2.55
CA TYR A 53 -14.30 0.57 1.67
C TYR A 53 -12.99 1.35 1.84
N ILE A 54 -13.04 2.69 1.91
CA ILE A 54 -11.86 3.49 2.24
C ILE A 54 -11.37 3.16 3.66
N LYS A 55 -12.28 2.95 4.63
CA LYS A 55 -11.93 2.60 6.02
C LYS A 55 -11.35 1.19 6.16
N THR A 56 -11.84 0.18 5.43
CA THR A 56 -11.29 -1.19 5.44
C THR A 56 -9.94 -1.24 4.72
N ASN A 57 -9.77 -0.50 3.63
CA ASN A 57 -8.46 -0.31 3.00
C ASN A 57 -7.49 0.53 3.87
N CYS A 58 -8.00 1.49 4.63
CA CYS A 58 -7.24 2.17 5.69
C CYS A 58 -6.92 1.24 6.85
N ASN A 59 -7.78 0.27 7.20
CA ASN A 59 -7.48 -0.70 8.24
C ASN A 59 -6.33 -1.63 7.84
N LEU A 60 -6.17 -1.96 6.55
CA LEU A 60 -5.00 -2.69 6.05
C LEU A 60 -3.72 -1.85 6.17
N SER A 61 -3.80 -0.54 5.91
CA SER A 61 -2.71 0.40 6.22
C SER A 61 -2.46 0.54 7.72
N PHE A 62 -3.50 0.42 8.56
CA PHE A 62 -3.40 0.44 10.02
C PHE A 62 -2.74 -0.85 10.55
N GLU A 63 -3.01 -1.99 9.94
CA GLU A 63 -2.39 -3.28 10.27
C GLU A 63 -0.92 -3.30 9.86
N LEU A 64 -0.54 -2.72 8.72
CA LEU A 64 0.88 -2.46 8.40
C LEU A 64 1.54 -1.43 9.33
N ARG A 65 0.77 -0.47 9.85
CA ARG A 65 1.25 0.52 10.83
C ARG A 65 1.36 -0.04 12.26
N SER A 66 0.59 -1.06 12.62
CA SER A 66 0.68 -1.74 13.92
C SER A 66 1.64 -2.94 13.90
N LYS A 67 1.81 -3.58 12.73
CA LYS A 67 2.72 -4.69 12.51
C LYS A 67 4.11 -4.14 12.24
N LYS A 68 4.99 -4.29 13.22
CA LYS A 68 6.41 -3.94 13.11
C LYS A 68 7.04 -4.62 11.88
N ILE A 69 7.24 -3.87 10.80
CA ILE A 69 7.87 -4.37 9.57
C ILE A 69 9.26 -4.91 9.94
N SER A 70 9.50 -6.19 9.66
CA SER A 70 10.81 -6.83 9.82
C SER A 70 11.40 -7.04 8.43
N VAL A 71 12.35 -6.20 8.05
CA VAL A 71 13.02 -6.27 6.75
C VAL A 71 13.73 -7.60 6.58
N LYS A 72 14.41 -8.09 7.63
CA LYS A 72 15.00 -9.44 7.62
C LYS A 72 13.99 -10.55 7.32
N ASN A 73 12.79 -10.49 7.90
CA ASN A 73 11.77 -11.53 7.67
C ASN A 73 11.28 -11.52 6.22
N ILE A 74 11.08 -10.32 5.64
CA ILE A 74 10.70 -10.17 4.24
C ILE A 74 11.81 -10.73 3.34
N LEU A 75 13.06 -10.34 3.60
CA LEU A 75 14.21 -10.80 2.82
C LEU A 75 14.46 -12.30 2.96
N SER A 76 14.17 -12.92 4.11
CA SER A 76 14.36 -14.36 4.28
C SER A 76 13.42 -15.22 3.44
N LYS A 77 12.29 -14.68 2.97
CA LYS A 77 11.36 -15.38 2.08
C LYS A 77 11.89 -15.54 0.65
N ASN A 78 12.93 -14.79 0.28
CA ASN A 78 13.45 -14.73 -1.09
C ASN A 78 14.93 -15.14 -1.16
N LEU A 79 15.31 -15.95 -2.15
CA LEU A 79 16.70 -16.41 -2.34
C LEU A 79 17.71 -15.26 -2.45
N GLN A 80 17.37 -14.21 -3.21
CA GLN A 80 18.21 -13.02 -3.35
C GLN A 80 18.30 -12.26 -2.02
N GLY A 81 17.20 -12.17 -1.28
CA GLY A 81 17.18 -11.55 0.05
C GLY A 81 18.08 -12.29 1.05
N GLN A 82 18.02 -13.63 1.07
CA GLN A 82 18.91 -14.47 1.88
C GLN A 82 20.38 -14.26 1.52
N ALA A 83 20.70 -14.21 0.23
CA ALA A 83 22.07 -13.95 -0.24
C ALA A 83 22.57 -12.56 0.20
N ILE A 84 21.72 -11.54 0.16
CA ILE A 84 22.06 -10.19 0.64
C ILE A 84 22.31 -10.18 2.15
N ILE A 85 21.46 -10.86 2.94
CA ILE A 85 21.67 -10.99 4.39
C ILE A 85 23.02 -11.66 4.68
N LYS A 86 23.33 -12.77 3.98
CA LYS A 86 24.60 -13.49 4.15
C LYS A 86 25.80 -12.62 3.77
N SER A 87 25.73 -11.94 2.63
CA SER A 87 26.79 -11.04 2.16
C SER A 87 27.04 -9.90 3.15
N TYR A 88 25.98 -9.25 3.64
CA TYR A 88 26.10 -8.16 4.61
C TYR A 88 26.66 -8.61 5.95
N LYS A 89 26.36 -9.84 6.41
CA LYS A 89 26.97 -10.38 7.63
C LYS A 89 28.49 -10.43 7.54
N LEU A 90 29.04 -10.71 6.35
CA LEU A 90 30.48 -10.81 6.07
C LEU A 90 31.12 -9.44 5.82
N SER A 91 30.54 -8.61 4.94
CA SER A 91 31.15 -7.35 4.50
C SER A 91 30.77 -6.13 5.31
N LYS A 92 29.64 -6.20 6.06
CA LYS A 92 28.97 -5.06 6.70
C LYS A 92 28.67 -3.89 5.76
N PHE A 93 28.54 -4.16 4.46
CA PHE A 93 28.25 -3.13 3.46
C PHE A 93 27.27 -3.61 2.40
N LEU A 94 26.33 -2.76 2.02
CA LEU A 94 25.42 -3.02 0.91
C LEU A 94 25.88 -2.32 -0.36
N THR A 95 26.00 -3.08 -1.44
CA THR A 95 26.28 -2.51 -2.76
C THR A 95 25.04 -1.78 -3.31
N ARG A 96 25.24 -0.90 -4.30
CA ARG A 96 24.12 -0.25 -5.02
C ARG A 96 23.12 -1.27 -5.56
N LYS A 97 23.60 -2.42 -6.06
CA LYS A 97 22.78 -3.52 -6.57
C LYS A 97 21.96 -4.16 -5.44
N SER A 98 22.59 -4.48 -4.32
CA SER A 98 21.92 -5.05 -3.14
C SER A 98 20.86 -4.11 -2.58
N ARG A 99 21.14 -2.79 -2.48
CA ARG A 99 20.15 -1.79 -2.04
C ARG A 99 18.92 -1.75 -2.93
N ASN A 100 19.12 -1.80 -4.25
CA ASN A 100 18.01 -1.82 -5.21
C ASN A 100 17.18 -3.09 -5.08
N LEU A 101 17.82 -4.25 -4.92
CA LEU A 101 17.13 -5.54 -4.71
C LEU A 101 16.34 -5.56 -3.40
N ILE A 102 16.90 -5.05 -2.30
CA ILE A 102 16.17 -4.93 -1.02
C ILE A 102 14.88 -4.13 -1.23
N VAL A 103 14.98 -2.95 -1.85
CA VAL A 103 13.83 -2.09 -2.13
C VAL A 103 12.82 -2.81 -3.01
N ASP A 104 13.27 -3.55 -4.02
CA ASP A 104 12.38 -4.33 -4.87
C ASP A 104 11.61 -5.39 -4.11
N ILE A 105 12.29 -6.21 -3.32
CA ILE A 105 11.69 -7.32 -2.58
C ILE A 105 10.67 -6.77 -1.58
N ILE A 106 11.03 -5.73 -0.83
CA ILE A 106 10.14 -5.08 0.14
C ILE A 106 8.90 -4.52 -0.55
N LEU A 107 9.07 -3.75 -1.62
CA LEU A 107 7.93 -3.16 -2.32
C LEU A 107 7.05 -4.23 -2.97
N THR A 108 7.60 -5.33 -3.48
CA THR A 108 6.78 -6.41 -4.05
C THR A 108 5.90 -7.03 -2.98
N GLU A 109 6.47 -7.38 -1.82
CA GLU A 109 5.69 -7.94 -0.70
C GLU A 109 4.59 -6.98 -0.25
N LEU A 110 4.96 -5.72 0.00
CA LEU A 110 4.02 -4.73 0.54
C LEU A 110 2.96 -4.30 -0.47
N MET A 111 3.26 -4.26 -1.77
CA MET A 111 2.27 -3.93 -2.80
C MET A 111 1.26 -5.07 -3.04
N ASN A 112 1.64 -6.31 -2.75
CA ASN A 112 0.70 -7.44 -2.79
C ASN A 112 -0.26 -7.41 -1.60
N GLU A 113 0.20 -6.93 -0.45
CA GLU A 113 -0.60 -6.88 0.78
C GLU A 113 -1.35 -5.55 0.97
N ALA A 114 -0.90 -4.43 0.38
CA ALA A 114 -1.44 -3.10 0.65
C ALA A 114 -2.06 -2.44 -0.58
N SER A 115 -3.19 -1.75 -0.38
CA SER A 115 -3.83 -0.95 -1.42
C SER A 115 -3.00 0.27 -1.85
N ARG A 116 -2.29 0.93 -0.92
CA ARG A 116 -1.43 2.09 -1.22
C ARG A 116 -0.42 2.36 -0.11
N LEU A 117 0.81 2.71 -0.49
CA LEU A 117 1.85 3.17 0.44
C LEU A 117 1.85 4.69 0.57
N THR A 118 1.97 5.17 1.80
CA THR A 118 2.02 6.58 2.20
C THR A 118 3.44 7.04 2.57
N ASN A 119 3.64 8.34 2.76
CA ASN A 119 4.95 8.88 3.16
C ASN A 119 5.38 8.36 4.53
N GLU A 120 4.42 8.20 5.44
CA GLU A 120 4.62 7.63 6.77
C GLU A 120 5.09 6.17 6.66
N ASP A 121 4.50 5.38 5.75
CA ASP A 121 4.92 4.00 5.54
C ASP A 121 6.36 3.95 5.00
N PHE A 122 6.73 4.84 4.07
CA PHE A 122 8.10 4.91 3.56
C PHE A 122 9.12 5.31 4.63
N GLN A 123 8.75 6.18 5.56
CA GLN A 123 9.59 6.53 6.72
C GLN A 123 9.84 5.29 7.58
N HIS A 124 8.77 4.57 7.98
CA HIS A 124 8.90 3.36 8.80
C HIS A 124 9.72 2.27 8.11
N ILE A 125 9.55 2.09 6.79
CA ILE A 125 10.34 1.11 6.03
C ILE A 125 11.81 1.53 6.01
N ALA A 126 12.12 2.81 5.78
CA ALA A 126 13.50 3.30 5.78
C ALA A 126 14.18 3.09 7.13
N GLU A 127 13.48 3.37 8.23
CA GLU A 127 13.95 3.10 9.60
C GLU A 127 14.17 1.62 9.85
N ALA A 128 13.25 0.75 9.39
CA ALA A 128 13.39 -0.70 9.52
C ALA A 128 14.60 -1.23 8.72
N ILE A 129 14.89 -0.66 7.54
CA ILE A 129 16.08 -1.00 6.76
C ILE A 129 17.34 -0.61 7.53
N VAL A 130 17.45 0.63 8.01
CA VAL A 130 18.63 1.09 8.76
C VAL A 130 18.81 0.30 10.06
N LYS A 131 17.72 -0.09 10.71
CA LYS A 131 17.77 -0.96 11.88
C LYS A 131 18.38 -2.33 11.56
N ASP A 132 18.03 -2.93 10.43
CA ASP A 132 18.57 -4.24 10.02
C ASP A 132 19.95 -4.15 9.35
N PHE A 133 20.28 -2.99 8.77
CA PHE A 133 21.54 -2.68 8.10
C PHE A 133 22.12 -1.34 8.62
N PRO A 134 22.77 -1.32 9.80
CA PRO A 134 23.17 -0.08 10.47
C PRO A 134 24.16 0.83 9.72
N THR A 135 24.84 0.35 8.67
CA THR A 135 25.73 1.19 7.85
C THR A 135 24.98 2.05 6.83
N GLU A 136 23.67 1.83 6.69
CA GLU A 136 22.85 2.57 5.75
C GLU A 136 22.30 3.87 6.33
N ASN A 137 21.94 4.81 5.44
CA ASN A 137 21.33 6.07 5.83
C ASN A 137 19.85 6.11 5.43
N ILE A 138 18.98 6.59 6.34
CA ILE A 138 17.53 6.75 6.11
C ILE A 138 17.27 7.57 4.83
N SER A 139 18.01 8.66 4.61
CA SER A 139 17.85 9.55 3.45
C SER A 139 18.15 8.89 2.11
N THR A 140 18.86 7.76 2.11
CA THR A 140 19.05 6.93 0.90
C THR A 140 17.72 6.31 0.44
N TYR A 141 16.87 5.96 1.39
CA TYR A 141 15.63 5.22 1.15
C TYR A 141 14.41 6.13 1.11
N PHE A 142 14.36 7.14 1.98
CA PHE A 142 13.26 8.07 2.07
C PHE A 142 13.72 9.46 2.52
N ILE A 143 13.27 10.48 1.79
CA ILE A 143 13.38 11.89 2.12
C ILE A 143 11.95 12.45 2.14
N PRO A 144 11.48 13.01 3.27
CA PRO A 144 10.13 13.54 3.37
C PRO A 144 9.91 14.74 2.45
N ALA A 145 8.64 15.00 2.14
CA ALA A 145 8.27 16.18 1.36
C ALA A 145 8.49 17.46 2.19
N ILE A 146 8.92 18.54 1.52
CA ILE A 146 9.12 19.85 2.16
C ILE A 146 8.03 20.80 1.66
N PRO A 147 7.16 21.33 2.55
CA PRO A 147 6.13 22.28 2.14
C PRO A 147 6.76 23.60 1.70
N LYS A 148 6.05 24.35 0.84
CA LYS A 148 6.53 25.63 0.26
C LYS A 148 7.04 26.60 1.34
N LYS A 149 6.36 26.66 2.49
CA LYS A 149 6.69 27.51 3.64
C LYS A 149 8.08 27.23 4.24
N LEU A 150 8.57 25.99 4.14
CA LEU A 150 9.85 25.54 4.70
C LEU A 150 10.94 25.38 3.63
N SER A 151 10.60 25.62 2.36
CA SER A 151 11.51 25.40 1.25
C SER A 151 12.35 26.64 0.95
N ARG A 152 13.67 26.44 0.86
CA ARG A 152 14.63 27.50 0.49
C ARG A 152 14.38 28.08 -0.90
N VAL A 153 13.78 27.30 -1.79
CA VAL A 153 13.52 27.68 -3.20
C VAL A 153 12.12 28.30 -3.36
N GLY A 154 11.37 28.47 -2.27
CA GLY A 154 10.00 29.01 -2.31
C GLY A 154 9.03 28.11 -3.09
N LYS A 155 9.32 26.82 -3.24
CA LYS A 155 8.47 25.82 -3.93
C LYS A 155 8.34 24.56 -3.08
N SER A 156 7.19 23.88 -3.13
CA SER A 156 7.05 22.57 -2.48
C SER A 156 7.98 21.55 -3.14
N ILE A 157 8.63 20.73 -2.31
CA ILE A 157 9.50 19.64 -2.76
C ILE A 157 8.79 18.34 -2.41
N ILE A 158 8.56 17.50 -3.42
CA ILE A 158 7.95 16.18 -3.23
C ILE A 158 8.89 15.25 -2.45
N SER A 159 8.34 14.22 -1.80
CA SER A 159 9.14 13.15 -1.20
C SER A 159 9.98 12.42 -2.25
N ARG A 160 11.18 11.99 -1.84
CA ARG A 160 12.19 11.33 -2.70
C ARG A 160 12.81 10.13 -2.00
N GLY A 161 13.69 9.43 -2.70
CA GLY A 161 14.45 8.30 -2.17
C GLY A 161 14.08 7.00 -2.86
N LYS A 162 14.93 5.97 -2.71
CA LYS A 162 14.79 4.71 -3.46
C LYS A 162 13.40 4.08 -3.34
N LEU A 163 12.79 4.10 -2.14
CA LEU A 163 11.48 3.50 -1.91
C LEU A 163 10.39 4.24 -2.71
N VAL A 164 10.35 5.57 -2.57
CA VAL A 164 9.33 6.42 -3.19
C VAL A 164 9.45 6.39 -4.71
N ASP A 165 10.68 6.57 -5.22
CA ASP A 165 10.95 6.64 -6.64
C ASP A 165 10.60 5.31 -7.31
N LYS A 166 10.97 4.18 -6.68
CA LYS A 166 10.68 2.86 -7.22
C LYS A 166 9.21 2.48 -7.15
N TYR A 167 8.52 2.84 -6.06
CA TYR A 167 7.07 2.66 -5.95
C TYR A 167 6.31 3.43 -7.02
N ARG A 168 6.64 4.72 -7.24
CA ARG A 168 6.02 5.55 -8.28
C ARG A 168 6.25 4.99 -9.69
N ASN A 169 7.46 4.50 -9.96
CA ASN A 169 7.76 3.86 -11.25
C ASN A 169 6.91 2.61 -11.46
N ARG A 170 6.82 1.72 -10.45
CA ARG A 170 5.95 0.53 -10.52
C ARG A 170 4.49 0.88 -10.74
N LEU A 171 3.94 1.86 -10.03
CA LEU A 171 2.57 2.32 -10.26
C LEU A 171 2.36 2.87 -11.67
N ARG A 172 3.37 3.52 -12.26
CA ARG A 172 3.30 4.00 -13.64
C ARG A 172 3.29 2.84 -14.63
N ASP A 173 4.09 1.81 -14.37
CA ASP A 173 4.19 0.63 -15.23
C ASP A 173 2.92 -0.23 -15.16
N LEU A 174 2.36 -0.44 -13.97
CA LEU A 174 1.07 -1.14 -13.79
C LEU A 174 -0.06 -0.43 -14.54
N LYS A 175 -0.16 0.90 -14.42
CA LYS A 175 -1.14 1.69 -15.17
C LYS A 175 -1.02 1.58 -16.69
N ARG A 176 0.18 1.29 -17.20
CA ARG A 176 0.39 1.08 -18.64
C ARG A 176 -0.06 -0.31 -19.08
N ILE A 177 0.03 -1.30 -18.19
CA ILE A 177 -0.47 -2.66 -18.42
C ILE A 177 -2.00 -2.66 -18.39
N ASP A 178 -2.61 -2.02 -17.39
CA ASP A 178 -4.09 -1.96 -17.25
C ASP A 178 -4.77 -1.14 -18.36
N ALA A 179 -4.03 -0.27 -19.06
CA ALA A 179 -4.55 0.55 -20.14
C ALA A 179 -4.46 -0.13 -21.53
N LEU A 180 -3.95 -1.36 -21.59
CA LEU A 180 -3.94 -2.24 -22.76
C LEU A 180 -5.05 -3.29 -22.62
#